data_AF-A0A7W7CJ38-F1
#
_entry.id   AF-A0A7W7CJ38-F1
#
_cell.length_a   1.000
_cell.length_b   1.000
_cell.length_c   1.000
_cell.angle_alpha   90.00
_cell.angle_beta   90.00
_cell.angle_gamma   90.00
#
_symmetry.space_group_name_H-M   'P 1'
#
loop_
_entity.id
_entity.type
_entity.pdbx_description
1 polymer ?
#
loop_
_entity_poly.entity_id
_entity_poly.type
_entity_poly.pdbx_seq_one_letter_code
_entity_poly.pdbx_strand_id
1 'polypeptide(L)' 'MGSPGPEQATVHTVHADGSLTALRDDGLLVDAPAAAVAAGGWLAPRPGQRVTLDRTEGQVTAVRPPVPPA' A
#
# COMPACT_ATOMS: atom_id res chain seq x y z
N MET A 1 7.27 -20.81 -5.21
CA MET A 1 7.15 -19.61 -4.37
C MET A 1 5.87 -18.91 -4.78
N GLY A 2 4.79 -19.08 -4.02
CA GLY A 2 3.56 -18.34 -4.30
C GLY A 2 3.82 -16.85 -4.11
N SER A 3 3.38 -16.02 -5.04
CA SER A 3 3.32 -14.58 -4.79
C SER A 3 2.58 -14.37 -3.47
N PRO A 4 3.10 -13.60 -2.51
CA PRO A 4 2.32 -13.25 -1.34
C PRO A 4 1.00 -12.65 -1.84
N GLY A 5 -0.11 -13.18 -1.32
CA GLY A 5 -1.43 -12.71 -1.71
C GLY A 5 -1.59 -11.20 -1.43
N PRO A 6 -2.61 -10.55 -2.02
CA PRO A 6 -2.86 -9.13 -1.81
C PRO A 6 -2.96 -8.80 -0.31
N GLU A 7 -2.06 -7.97 0.19
CA GLU A 7 -1.98 -7.61 1.62
C GLU A 7 -2.83 -6.38 1.91
N GLN A 8 -3.75 -6.44 2.87
CA GLN A 8 -4.53 -5.26 3.26
C GLN A 8 -3.75 -4.37 4.24
N ALA A 9 -3.86 -3.06 4.03
CA ALA A 9 -3.27 -2.06 4.89
C ALA A 9 -4.12 -0.78 4.92
N THR A 10 -3.83 0.10 5.87
CA THR A 10 -4.46 1.41 6.00
C THR A 10 -3.40 2.49 5.81
N VAL A 11 -3.64 3.47 4.95
CA VAL A 11 -2.73 4.61 4.76
C VAL A 11 -2.59 5.34 6.10
N HIS A 12 -1.36 5.46 6.61
CA HIS A 12 -1.06 6.16 7.85
C HIS A 12 -0.64 7.60 7.59
N THR A 13 0.30 7.80 6.67
CA THR A 13 0.83 9.13 6.31
C THR A 13 1.08 9.17 4.81
N VAL A 14 0.76 10.31 4.18
CA VAL A 14 1.12 10.59 2.80
C VAL A 14 2.16 11.70 2.83
N HIS A 15 3.30 11.46 2.19
CA HIS A 15 4.44 12.36 2.19
C HIS A 15 4.36 13.33 1.01
N ALA A 16 5.09 14.44 1.11
CA ALA A 16 5.06 15.50 0.09
C ALA A 16 5.65 15.05 -1.27
N ASP A 17 6.49 14.02 -1.29
CA ASP A 17 7.07 13.42 -2.49
C ASP A 17 6.14 12.42 -3.19
N GLY A 18 4.94 12.20 -2.64
CA GLY A 18 3.96 11.25 -3.16
C GLY A 18 4.13 9.81 -2.66
N SER A 19 5.17 9.53 -1.87
CA SER A 19 5.28 8.27 -1.13
C SER A 19 4.28 8.25 0.03
N LEU A 20 4.07 7.07 0.61
CA LEU A 20 3.22 6.93 1.80
C LEU A 20 3.76 5.87 2.75
N THR A 21 3.40 6.01 4.02
CA THR A 21 3.54 4.96 5.02
C THR A 21 2.17 4.35 5.27
N ALA A 22 2.08 3.02 5.27
CA ALA A 22 0.85 2.28 5.52
C ALA A 22 0.98 1.40 6.77
N LEU A 23 -0.10 1.29 7.54
CA LEU A 23 -0.24 0.38 8.67
C LEU A 23 -0.85 -0.94 8.17
N ARG A 24 -0.07 -2.01 8.24
CA ARG A 24 -0.50 -3.38 7.92
C ARG A 24 -1.41 -3.91 9.02
N ASP A 25 -2.21 -4.92 8.70
CA ASP A 25 -3.13 -5.54 9.68
C ASP A 25 -2.41 -6.29 10.80
N ASP A 26 -1.14 -6.67 10.60
CA ASP A 26 -0.29 -7.21 11.66
C ASP A 26 0.26 -6.14 12.61
N GLY A 27 -0.12 -4.88 12.42
CA GLY A 27 0.27 -3.74 13.25
C GLY A 27 1.61 -3.12 12.87
N LEU A 28 2.28 -3.60 11.81
CA LEU A 28 3.55 -3.04 11.35
C LEU A 28 3.37 -1.92 10.34
N LEU A 29 4.21 -0.90 10.44
CA LEU A 29 4.31 0.15 9.43
C LEU A 29 5.20 -0.31 8.27
N VAL A 30 4.79 0.04 7.05
CA VAL A 30 5.55 -0.22 5.83
C VAL A 30 5.51 1.01 4.93
N ASP A 31 6.65 1.33 4.34
CA ASP A 31 6.77 2.42 3.39
C ASP A 31 6.48 1.94 1.97
N ALA A 32 5.78 2.77 1.22
CA ALA A 32 5.48 2.59 -0.18
C ALA A 32 6.03 3.79 -0.97
N PRO A 33 6.96 3.57 -1.91
CA PRO A 33 7.54 4.65 -2.69
C PRO A 33 6.48 5.28 -3.60
N ALA A 34 6.67 6.54 -3.99
CA ALA A 34 5.76 7.26 -4.88
C ALA A 34 5.47 6.50 -6.19
N ALA A 35 6.47 5.78 -6.72
CA ALA A 35 6.32 4.92 -7.89
C ALA A 35 5.29 3.80 -7.68
N ALA A 36 5.26 3.17 -6.51
CA ALA A 36 4.29 2.12 -6.18
C ALA A 36 2.88 2.70 -5.98
N VAL A 37 2.78 3.91 -5.40
CA VAL A 37 1.51 4.62 -5.27
C VAL A 37 0.92 4.95 -6.65
N ALA A 38 1.74 5.49 -7.55
CA ALA A 38 1.35 5.79 -8.92
C ALA A 38 1.00 4.53 -9.72
N ALA A 39 1.76 3.44 -9.57
CA ALA A 39 1.51 2.16 -10.24
C ALA A 39 0.14 1.55 -9.88
N GLY A 40 -0.38 1.85 -8.69
CA GLY A 40 -1.72 1.44 -8.27
C GLY A 40 -2.85 2.37 -8.70
N GLY A 41 -2.55 3.46 -9.40
CA GLY A 41 -3.53 4.36 -10.02
C GLY A 41 -4.11 5.42 -9.07
N TRP A 42 -3.48 5.68 -7.92
CA TRP A 42 -3.95 6.73 -7.01
C TRP A 42 -3.55 8.12 -7.48
N LEU A 43 -4.52 9.04 -7.51
CA LEU A 43 -4.27 10.47 -7.73
C LEU A 43 -3.90 11.19 -6.42
N ALA A 44 -4.60 10.88 -5.33
CA ALA A 44 -4.41 11.50 -4.02
C ALA A 44 -4.90 10.57 -2.90
N PRO A 45 -4.09 9.62 -2.43
CA PRO A 45 -4.44 8.80 -1.28
C PRO A 45 -4.55 9.68 -0.03
N ARG A 46 -5.31 9.22 0.98
CA ARG A 46 -5.53 9.96 2.22
C ARG A 46 -5.24 9.09 3.44
N PRO A 47 -4.72 9.66 4.54
CA PRO A 47 -4.65 8.96 5.82
C PRO A 47 -6.01 8.37 6.24
N GLY A 48 -5.98 7.16 6.80
CA GLY A 48 -7.17 6.39 7.19
C GLY A 48 -7.79 5.56 6.05
N GLN A 49 -7.34 5.72 4.80
CA GLN A 49 -7.89 5.00 3.67
C GLN A 49 -7.39 3.56 3.60
N ARG A 50 -8.28 2.61 3.32
CA ARG A 50 -7.93 1.21 3.11
C ARG A 50 -7.31 0.99 1.73
N VAL A 51 -6.27 0.18 1.65
CA VAL A 51 -5.53 -0.13 0.42
C VAL A 51 -5.09 -1.58 0.41
N THR A 52 -4.79 -2.07 -0.79
CA THR A 52 -4.12 -3.36 -1.00
C THR A 52 -2.67 -3.10 -1.39
N LEU A 53 -1.71 -3.76 -0.75
CA LEU A 53 -0.30 -3.70 -1.07
C LEU A 53 0.11 -4.92 -1.87
N ASP A 54 0.70 -4.69 -3.04
CA ASP A 54 1.46 -5.71 -3.77
C ASP A 54 2.91 -5.63 -3.30
N ARG A 55 3.49 -6.78 -2.93
CA ARG A 55 4.87 -6.85 -2.46
C ARG A 55 5.68 -7.89 -3.21
N THR A 56 6.94 -7.55 -3.48
CA THR A 56 7.92 -8.44 -4.10
C THR A 56 9.21 -8.32 -3.31
N GLU A 57 9.73 -9.44 -2.81
CA GLU A 57 10.97 -9.48 -2.02
C GLU A 57 10.95 -8.49 -0.83
N GLY A 58 9.79 -8.32 -0.20
CA GLY A 58 9.58 -7.43 0.94
C GLY A 58 9.36 -5.97 0.60
N GLN A 59 9.55 -5.56 -0.66
CA GLN A 59 9.31 -4.19 -1.13
C GLN A 59 7.89 -4.00 -1.66
N VAL A 60 7.29 -2.84 -1.40
CA VAL A 60 5.97 -2.50 -1.96
C VAL A 60 6.13 -2.07 -3.42
N THR A 61 5.50 -2.80 -4.33
CA THR A 61 5.57 -2.55 -5.78
C THR A 61 4.32 -1.87 -6.34
N ALA A 62 3.17 -2.02 -5.68
CA ALA A 62 1.97 -1.24 -5.99
C ALA A 62 1.08 -1.05 -4.75
N VAL A 63 0.40 0.10 -4.69
CA VAL A 63 -0.64 0.39 -3.69
C VAL A 63 -1.97 0.49 -4.41
N ARG A 64 -2.85 -0.50 -4.33
CA ARG A 64 -4.12 -0.56 -5.08
C ARG A 64 -5.34 -0.17 -4.25
N PRO A 65 -6.48 0.12 -4.90
CA PRO A 65 -7.78 0.12 -4.24
C PRO A 65 -7.98 -1.14 -3.36
N PRO A 66 -8.71 -1.01 -2.24
CA PRO A 66 -9.01 -2.15 -1.39
C PRO A 66 -9.88 -3.13 -2.17
N VAL A 67 -9.46 -4.39 -2.24
CA VAL A 67 -10.32 -5.46 -2.76
C VAL A 67 -11.21 -5.95 -1.61
N PRO A 68 -12.52 -6.19 -1.85
CA PRO A 68 -13.36 -6.82 -0.85
C PRO A 68 -12.79 -8.17 -0.43
N PRO A 69 -12.95 -8.59 0.84
CA PRO A 69 -12.70 -9.98 1.20
C PRO A 69 -13.58 -10.89 0.34
N ALA A 70 -13.00 -12.00 -0.14
CA ALA A 70 -13.71 -13.03 -0.89
C ALA A 70 -14.75 -13.75 -0.01
#